data_AF-A0A3M1J0X9-F1
#
_entry.id   AF-A0A3M1J0X9-F1
#
_cell.length_a   1.000
_cell.length_b   1.000
_cell.length_c   1.000
_cell.angle_alpha   90.00
_cell.angle_beta   90.00
_cell.angle_gamma   90.00
#
_symmetry.space_group_name_H-M   'P 1'
#
loop_
_entity.id
_entity.type
_entity.pdbx_description
1 polymer ?
#
loop_
_entity_poly.entity_id
_entity_poly.type
_entity_poly.pdbx_seq_one_letter_code
_entity_poly.pdbx_strand_id
1 'polypeptide(L)'
;MRGIYLVLALLLITSQLSAQKWDYEWFFGSDRLSNEPDFGMSSLDFNDGEVTVNYIGPTNFDLGPTGTMIANPRTGKLALFSNGCNIYDRYQEPVTPFEVLIEDF
;
A
#
# COMPACT_ATOMS: atom_id res chain seq x y z
N MET A 1 -18.57 -40.28 -9.61
CA MET A 1 -17.69 -39.53 -10.54
C MET A 1 -18.17 -38.10 -10.80
N ARG A 2 -19.45 -37.84 -11.07
CA ARG A 2 -19.98 -36.47 -11.32
C ARG A 2 -19.73 -35.46 -10.17
N GLY A 3 -19.86 -35.87 -8.91
CA GLY A 3 -19.61 -34.98 -7.76
C GLY A 3 -18.15 -34.55 -7.59
N ILE A 4 -17.19 -35.37 -8.04
CA ILE A 4 -15.76 -35.08 -7.92
C ILE A 4 -15.36 -33.91 -8.82
N TYR A 5 -15.94 -33.83 -10.02
CA TYR A 5 -15.70 -32.71 -10.94
C TYR A 5 -16.28 -31.40 -10.42
N LEU A 6 -17.42 -31.45 -9.73
CA LEU A 6 -18.03 -30.27 -9.10
C LEU A 6 -17.14 -29.75 -7.96
N VAL A 7 -16.63 -30.65 -7.11
CA VAL A 7 -15.72 -30.29 -6.01
C VAL A 7 -14.40 -29.74 -6.54
N LEU A 8 -13.83 -30.34 -7.59
CA LEU A 8 -12.62 -29.82 -8.24
C LEU A 8 -12.86 -28.45 -8.88
N ALA A 9 -13.99 -28.23 -9.55
CA ALA A 9 -14.34 -26.94 -10.13
C ALA A 9 -14.51 -25.87 -9.05
N LEU A 10 -15.16 -26.19 -7.92
CA LEU A 10 -15.29 -25.30 -6.78
C LEU A 10 -13.93 -24.93 -6.17
N LEU A 11 -13.03 -25.91 -6.00
CA LEU A 11 -11.68 -25.68 -5.49
C LEU A 11 -10.86 -24.76 -6.40
N LEU A 12 -10.97 -24.93 -7.73
CA LEU A 12 -10.31 -24.08 -8.70
C LEU A 12 -10.83 -22.64 -8.66
N ILE A 13 -12.13 -22.44 -8.49
CA ILE A 13 -12.74 -21.10 -8.39
C ILE A 13 -12.33 -20.40 -7.07
N THR A 14 -12.19 -21.15 -5.98
CA THR A 14 -11.75 -20.58 -4.68
C THR A 14 -10.27 -20.24 -4.63
N SER A 15 -9.43 -20.85 -5.48
CA SER A 15 -7.99 -20.56 -5.50
C SER A 15 -7.66 -19.14 -5.96
N GLN A 16 -8.54 -18.52 -6.76
CA GLN A 16 -8.38 -17.14 -7.22
C GLN A 16 -9.02 -16.09 -6.30
N LEU A 17 -9.62 -16.51 -5.18
CA LEU A 17 -10.09 -15.61 -4.13
C LEU A 17 -8.98 -15.21 -3.15
N SER A 18 -7.70 -15.33 -3.55
CA SER A 18 -6.65 -14.50 -2.94
C SER A 18 -7.14 -13.06 -3.02
N ALA A 19 -7.33 -12.46 -1.85
CA ALA A 19 -7.96 -11.17 -1.65
C ALA A 19 -7.67 -10.19 -2.79
N GLN A 20 -8.69 -9.87 -3.58
CA GLN A 20 -8.67 -8.69 -4.43
C GLN A 20 -8.67 -7.47 -3.53
N LYS A 21 -7.48 -7.02 -3.15
CA LYS A 21 -7.23 -5.64 -2.78
C LYS A 21 -5.84 -5.30 -3.27
N TRP A 22 -5.78 -4.40 -4.26
CA TRP A 22 -4.56 -3.76 -4.72
C TRP A 22 -3.86 -2.93 -3.62
N ASP A 23 -4.32 -3.02 -2.38
CA ASP A 23 -3.79 -2.35 -1.21
C ASP A 23 -2.86 -3.33 -0.46
N TYR A 24 -1.74 -3.67 -1.09
CA TYR A 24 -0.73 -4.61 -0.56
C TYR A 24 0.19 -3.98 0.51
N GLU A 25 0.17 -2.64 0.61
CA GLU A 25 0.92 -1.90 1.61
C GLU A 25 0.10 -0.71 2.09
N TRP A 26 -0.09 -0.56 3.41
CA TRP A 26 -0.89 0.52 4.02
C TRP A 26 -0.01 1.35 4.92
N PHE A 27 -0.02 2.67 4.74
CA PHE A 27 0.67 3.57 5.65
C PHE A 27 -0.26 4.03 6.78
N PHE A 28 0.29 4.15 7.97
CA PHE A 28 -0.41 4.65 9.14
C PHE A 28 0.59 5.33 10.07
N GLY A 29 0.07 6.23 10.89
CA GLY A 29 0.87 7.14 11.68
C GLY A 29 0.22 8.51 11.65
N SER A 30 0.11 9.14 12.80
CA SER A 30 -0.67 10.36 12.98
C SER A 30 -0.12 11.27 14.07
N ASP A 31 0.70 10.76 14.99
CA ASP A 31 0.88 11.47 16.24
C ASP A 31 2.31 11.94 16.43
N ARG A 32 2.48 13.27 16.50
CA ARG A 32 3.61 13.89 17.16
C ARG A 32 3.61 13.46 18.62
N LEU A 33 4.59 12.65 19.01
CA LEU A 33 4.89 12.51 20.43
C LEU A 33 5.43 13.86 20.93
N SER A 34 5.03 14.31 22.11
CA SER A 34 5.38 15.66 22.62
C SER A 34 6.89 15.90 22.76
N ASN A 35 7.67 14.82 22.74
CA ASN A 35 9.13 14.76 22.82
C ASN A 35 9.83 14.50 21.47
N GLU A 36 9.09 14.32 20.36
CA GLU A 36 9.63 14.10 19.02
C GLU A 36 9.04 15.15 18.05
N PRO A 37 9.88 16.02 17.44
CA PRO A 37 9.38 17.13 16.64
C PRO A 37 8.73 16.68 15.32
N ASP A 38 9.07 15.47 14.87
CA ASP A 38 8.74 14.96 13.56
C ASP A 38 7.65 13.90 13.65
N PHE A 39 6.73 13.89 12.67
CA PHE A 39 5.69 12.86 12.60
C PHE A 39 6.33 11.53 12.18
N GLY A 40 6.00 10.43 12.85
CA GLY A 40 6.46 9.10 12.42
C GLY A 40 5.45 8.44 11.49
N MET A 41 5.93 7.70 10.49
CA MET A 41 5.09 6.84 9.66
C MET A 41 5.52 5.38 9.77
N SER A 42 4.54 4.48 9.73
CA SER A 42 4.75 3.03 9.65
C SER A 42 3.97 2.46 8.48
N SER A 43 4.42 1.34 7.93
CA SER A 43 3.66 0.57 6.94
C SER A 43 3.28 -0.82 7.42
N LEU A 44 2.11 -1.27 7.00
CA LEU A 44 1.70 -2.68 7.01
C LEU A 44 1.94 -3.23 5.61
N ASP A 45 2.82 -4.21 5.48
CA ASP A 45 3.14 -4.89 4.22
C ASP A 45 2.56 -6.30 4.24
N PHE A 46 1.73 -6.61 3.24
CA PHE A 46 1.02 -7.88 3.09
C PHE A 46 1.61 -8.78 1.98
N ASN A 47 2.73 -8.39 1.36
CA ASN A 47 3.24 -9.05 0.16
C ASN A 47 3.81 -10.46 0.40
N ASP A 48 4.29 -10.74 1.61
CA ASP A 48 5.03 -11.98 1.90
C ASP A 48 4.16 -13.07 2.57
N GLY A 49 2.84 -12.94 2.49
CA GLY A 49 1.89 -13.91 3.09
C GLY A 49 1.72 -13.77 4.61
N GLU A 50 2.55 -12.96 5.25
CA GLU A 50 2.43 -12.49 6.63
C GLU A 50 2.41 -10.95 6.65
N VAL A 51 1.80 -10.36 7.68
CA VAL A 51 1.78 -8.91 7.85
C VAL A 51 3.10 -8.47 8.48
N THR A 52 3.90 -7.73 7.71
CA THR A 52 5.13 -7.10 8.22
C THR A 52 4.85 -5.65 8.57
N VAL A 53 5.37 -5.19 9.71
CA VAL A 53 5.28 -3.79 10.12
C VAL A 53 6.64 -3.12 9.93
N ASN A 54 6.72 -2.11 9.07
CA ASN A 54 7.96 -1.39 8.81
C ASN A 54 7.88 0.02 9.39
N TYR A 55 8.90 0.45 10.11
CA TYR A 55 9.04 1.84 10.51
C TYR A 55 9.71 2.63 9.38
N ILE A 56 9.05 3.69 8.92
CA ILE A 56 9.48 4.50 7.77
C ILE A 56 10.30 5.72 8.23
N GLY A 57 10.23 6.07 9.51
CA GLY A 57 11.00 7.18 10.06
C GLY A 57 10.18 8.45 10.29
N PRO A 58 10.85 9.50 10.80
CA PRO A 58 10.29 10.83 10.83
C PRO A 58 9.99 11.29 9.39
N THR A 59 8.83 11.89 9.22
CA THR A 59 8.31 12.39 7.95
C THR A 59 7.75 13.80 8.16
N ASN A 60 7.94 14.65 7.16
CA ASN A 60 7.30 15.96 7.08
C ASN A 60 5.91 15.89 6.44
N PHE A 61 5.34 14.68 6.39
CA PHE A 61 4.08 14.37 5.76
C PHE A 61 3.02 14.03 6.79
N ASP A 62 1.91 14.76 6.76
CA ASP A 62 0.75 14.49 7.59
C ASP A 62 -0.27 13.67 6.81
N LEU A 63 -0.52 12.43 7.24
CA LEU A 63 -1.44 11.51 6.60
C LEU A 63 -2.86 11.75 7.14
N GLY A 64 -3.49 12.80 6.63
CA GLY A 64 -4.84 13.20 7.04
C GLY A 64 -5.96 12.30 6.50
N PRO A 65 -7.23 12.61 6.83
CA PRO A 65 -8.41 11.86 6.37
C PRO A 65 -8.61 11.89 4.84
N THR A 66 -7.97 12.83 4.15
CA THR A 66 -7.90 12.94 2.68
C THR A 66 -6.73 12.15 2.09
N GLY A 67 -6.05 11.35 2.91
CA GLY A 67 -4.96 10.48 2.51
C GLY A 67 -5.37 9.53 1.39
N THR A 68 -4.55 9.41 0.36
CA THR A 68 -4.72 8.40 -0.70
C THR A 68 -3.40 7.69 -0.95
N MET A 69 -3.50 6.42 -1.35
CA MET A 69 -2.35 5.54 -1.57
C MET A 69 -2.64 4.69 -2.80
N ILE A 70 -1.60 4.42 -3.59
CA ILE A 70 -1.66 3.56 -4.77
C ILE A 70 -0.45 2.64 -4.74
N ALA A 71 -0.67 1.33 -4.81
CA ALA A 71 0.40 0.35 -4.97
C ALA A 71 0.69 0.07 -6.45
N ASN A 72 1.91 -0.36 -6.75
CA ASN A 72 2.27 -0.89 -8.05
C ASN A 72 1.56 -2.25 -8.26
N PRO A 73 0.80 -2.43 -9.36
CA PRO A 73 0.00 -3.64 -9.56
C PRO A 73 0.83 -4.90 -9.81
N ARG A 74 2.09 -4.77 -10.19
CA ARG A 74 3.00 -5.90 -10.45
C ARG A 74 3.74 -6.34 -9.20
N THR A 75 4.15 -5.40 -8.35
CA THR A 75 4.98 -5.70 -7.17
C THR A 75 4.23 -5.67 -5.85
N GLY A 76 3.05 -5.07 -5.81
CA GLY A 76 2.30 -4.82 -4.58
C GLY A 76 3.02 -3.88 -3.60
N LYS A 77 4.09 -3.19 -4.01
CA LYS A 77 4.72 -2.16 -3.18
C LYS A 77 4.02 -0.83 -3.38
N LEU A 78 3.97 0.02 -2.34
CA LEU A 78 3.46 1.37 -2.51
C LEU A 78 4.21 2.08 -3.65
N ALA A 79 3.46 2.72 -4.54
CA ALA A 79 3.99 3.52 -5.64
C ALA A 79 3.90 5.01 -5.31
N LEU A 80 2.70 5.46 -4.92
CA LEU A 80 2.41 6.87 -4.65
C LEU A 80 1.49 7.00 -3.44
N PHE A 81 1.64 8.10 -2.71
CA PHE A 81 0.70 8.51 -1.68
C PHE A 81 0.53 10.03 -1.63
N SER A 82 -0.60 10.49 -1.12
CA SER A 82 -0.94 11.91 -1.03
C SER A 82 -1.69 12.23 0.24
N ASN A 83 -1.48 13.43 0.78
CA ASN A 83 -2.25 13.99 1.90
C ASN A 83 -3.44 14.85 1.43
N GLY A 84 -3.68 14.89 0.12
CA GLY A 84 -4.67 15.77 -0.52
C GLY A 84 -4.11 17.11 -1.01
N CYS A 85 -2.87 17.46 -0.66
CA CYS A 85 -2.19 18.67 -1.14
C CYS A 85 -0.98 18.34 -2.02
N ASN A 86 -0.17 17.40 -1.56
CA ASN A 86 1.09 16.99 -2.19
C ASN A 86 1.05 15.49 -2.51
N ILE A 87 1.76 15.08 -3.55
CA ILE A 87 1.94 13.67 -3.93
C ILE A 87 3.41 13.31 -3.70
N TYR A 88 3.64 12.13 -3.11
CA TYR A 88 4.96 11.61 -2.81
C TYR A 88 5.12 10.20 -3.38
N ASP A 89 6.35 9.85 -3.72
CA ASP A 89 6.73 8.48 -4.02
C ASP A 89 6.96 7.67 -2.74
N ARG A 90 7.20 6.37 -2.88
CA ARG A 90 7.46 5.47 -1.74
C ARG A 90 8.69 5.81 -0.89
N TYR A 91 9.59 6.65 -1.38
CA TYR A 91 10.79 7.10 -0.69
C TYR A 91 10.58 8.46 0.01
N GLN A 92 9.34 8.97 0.01
CA GLN A 92 8.94 10.27 0.56
C GLN A 92 9.48 11.46 -0.23
N GLU A 93 9.82 11.27 -1.50
CA GLU A 93 10.22 12.37 -2.38
C GLU A 93 8.98 12.96 -3.06
N PRO A 94 8.87 14.31 -3.14
CA PRO A 94 7.74 14.96 -3.77
C PRO A 94 7.73 14.70 -5.27
N VAL A 95 6.59 14.25 -5.78
CA VAL A 95 6.40 13.99 -7.21
C VAL A 95 5.88 15.24 -7.89
N THR A 96 6.62 15.76 -8.87
CA THR A 96 6.15 16.90 -9.66
C THR A 96 5.20 16.45 -10.77
N PRO A 97 4.19 17.26 -11.16
CA PRO A 97 3.17 16.87 -12.16
C PRO A 97 3.70 16.52 -13.56
N PHE A 98 4.98 16.73 -13.84
CA PHE A 98 5.60 16.50 -15.15
C PHE A 98 6.52 15.27 -15.22
N GLU A 99 6.85 14.63 -14.10
CA GLU A 99 7.78 13.48 -14.09
C GLU A 99 7.10 12.11 -14.10
N VAL A 100 5.78 12.03 -13.87
CA VAL A 100 5.05 10.76 -13.88
C VAL A 100 4.14 10.69 -15.08
N LEU A 101 4.75 10.65 -16.27
CA LEU A 101 4.11 10.04 -17.41
C LEU A 101 4.81 8.71 -17.72
N ILE A 102 4.24 7.63 -17.17
CA ILE A 102 4.07 6.37 -17.88
C ILE A 102 5.38 5.77 -18.43
N GLU A 103 6.35 5.42 -17.57
CA GLU A 103 7.38 4.46 -18.01
C GLU A 103 7.19 3.06 -17.43
N ASP A 104 6.49 2.88 -16.29
CA ASP A 104 6.47 1.57 -15.59
C ASP A 104 5.12 1.08 -15.03
N PHE A 105 3.98 1.52 -15.58
CA PHE A 105 2.68 0.88 -15.28
C PHE A 105 2.50 -0.43 -16.11
#